data_AF-Q9SJ18-F1
#
_entry.id   AF-Q9SJ18-F1
#
_cell.length_a   1.000
_cell.length_b   1.000
_cell.length_c   1.000
_cell.angle_alpha   90.00
_cell.angle_beta   90.00
_cell.angle_gamma   90.00
#
_symmetry.space_group_name_H-M   'P 1'
#
loop_
_entity.id
_entity.type
_entity.pdbx_description
1 polymer ?
#
loop_
_entity_poly.entity_id
_entity_poly.type
_entity_poly.pdbx_seq_one_letter_code
_entity_poly.pdbx_strand_id
1 'polypeptide(L)'
;MHVMKPVLMSALDKYPYCKICGGNILGNPWKCETCRFETHQYCVELGRPSRHRFHQNHPLTLLTKYPSQEKMKCDICRENIYDFNLFCRICTFVIHINCALKSKHVLEALRQKFTGTWSFCLGKLCHV
;
A
#
# COMPACT_ATOMS: atom_id res chain seq x y z
N MET A 1 -11.21 -4.17 -16.30
CA MET A 1 -10.38 -3.02 -15.87
C MET A 1 -11.28 -2.12 -15.03
N HIS A 2 -10.86 -1.72 -13.82
CA HIS A 2 -11.64 -0.78 -13.01
C HIS A 2 -11.27 0.65 -13.38
N VAL A 3 -12.25 1.46 -13.78
CA VAL A 3 -12.09 2.91 -13.90
C VAL A 3 -12.47 3.51 -12.56
N MET A 4 -11.49 4.06 -11.84
CA MET A 4 -11.65 4.52 -10.46
C MET A 4 -11.79 6.05 -10.43
N LYS A 5 -12.80 6.55 -9.71
CA LYS A 5 -13.00 7.98 -9.45
C LYS A 5 -13.07 8.27 -7.95
N PRO A 6 -12.55 9.42 -7.47
CA PRO A 6 -12.77 9.83 -6.11
C PRO A 6 -14.26 10.15 -5.88
N VAL A 7 -14.79 9.76 -4.73
CA VAL A 7 -16.15 10.08 -4.29
C VAL A 7 -16.07 10.76 -2.93
N LEU A 8 -16.84 11.84 -2.74
CA LEU A 8 -16.89 12.53 -1.45
C LEU A 8 -17.47 11.63 -0.38
N MET A 9 -16.83 11.57 0.79
CA MET A 9 -17.32 10.77 1.92
C MET A 9 -18.75 11.16 2.33
N SER A 10 -19.08 12.45 2.27
CA SER A 10 -20.41 12.98 2.60
C SER A 10 -21.54 12.49 1.68
N ALA A 11 -21.20 11.92 0.52
CA ALA A 11 -22.16 11.39 -0.44
C ALA A 11 -22.40 9.87 -0.29
N LEU A 12 -21.92 9.25 0.80
CA LEU A 12 -22.00 7.81 1.03
C LEU A 12 -22.95 7.48 2.18
N ASP A 13 -23.79 6.47 1.97
CA ASP A 13 -24.73 5.98 3.00
C ASP A 13 -24.07 5.06 4.05
N LYS A 14 -22.80 4.67 3.83
CA LYS A 14 -22.07 3.74 4.69
C LYS A 14 -20.58 4.03 4.70
N TYR A 15 -19.89 3.58 5.77
CA TYR A 15 -18.44 3.63 5.85
C TYR A 15 -17.80 2.76 4.74
N PRO A 16 -17.01 3.36 3.84
CA PRO A 16 -16.38 2.63 2.75
C PRO A 16 -15.24 1.74 3.26
N TYR A 17 -15.05 0.61 2.59
CA TYR A 17 -14.06 -0.40 2.96
C TYR A 17 -13.18 -0.76 1.78
N CYS A 18 -11.86 -0.69 1.97
CA CYS A 18 -10.91 -0.91 0.91
C CYS A 18 -10.80 -2.40 0.56
N LYS A 19 -11.21 -2.74 -0.66
CA LYS A 19 -11.14 -4.11 -1.18
C LYS A 19 -9.72 -4.64 -1.37
N ILE A 20 -8.71 -3.77 -1.38
CA ILE A 20 -7.31 -4.18 -1.58
C ILE A 20 -6.63 -4.52 -0.25
N CYS A 21 -6.64 -3.62 0.74
CA CYS A 21 -5.93 -3.84 2.00
C CYS A 21 -6.82 -4.41 3.12
N GLY A 22 -8.15 -4.36 2.96
CA GLY A 22 -9.09 -4.79 3.98
C GLY A 22 -9.26 -3.80 5.14
N GLY A 23 -8.93 -2.52 4.95
CA GLY A 23 -9.07 -1.47 5.96
C GLY A 23 -10.25 -0.54 5.69
N ASN A 24 -10.77 0.10 6.75
CA ASN A 24 -11.73 1.18 6.62
C ASN A 24 -11.12 2.38 5.91
N ILE A 25 -11.91 3.03 5.06
CA ILE A 25 -11.49 4.24 4.34
C ILE A 25 -12.01 5.45 5.14
N LEU A 26 -11.10 6.24 5.71
CA LEU A 26 -11.44 7.40 6.56
C LEU A 26 -11.56 8.72 5.79
N GLY A 27 -11.12 8.75 4.53
CA GLY A 27 -11.24 9.89 3.61
C GLY A 27 -12.04 9.54 2.36
N ASN A 28 -12.00 10.37 1.33
CA ASN A 28 -12.74 10.10 0.09
C ASN A 28 -12.30 8.76 -0.56
N PRO A 29 -13.19 7.76 -0.69
CA PRO A 29 -12.83 6.53 -1.37
C PRO A 29 -12.67 6.75 -2.87
N TRP A 30 -11.84 5.92 -3.48
CA TRP A 30 -11.82 5.75 -4.92
C TRP A 30 -12.76 4.60 -5.25
N LYS A 31 -13.80 4.86 -6.05
CA LYS A 31 -14.82 3.89 -6.42
C LYS A 31 -14.76 3.57 -7.90
N CYS A 32 -14.97 2.31 -8.25
CA CYS A 32 -15.12 1.92 -9.64
C CYS A 32 -16.46 2.42 -10.19
N GLU A 33 -16.44 2.99 -11.39
CA GLU A 33 -17.66 3.50 -12.04
C GLU A 33 -18.69 2.42 -12.36
N THR A 34 -18.24 1.19 -12.60
CA THR A 34 -19.08 0.10 -13.12
C THR A 34 -19.31 -1.03 -12.13
N CYS A 35 -18.69 -1.00 -10.95
CA CYS A 35 -18.88 -2.05 -9.95
C CYS A 35 -18.64 -1.54 -8.52
N ARG A 36 -18.94 -2.39 -7.53
CA ARG A 36 -18.84 -2.06 -6.10
C ARG A 36 -17.40 -2.07 -5.54
N PHE A 37 -16.39 -1.91 -6.40
CA PHE A 37 -14.99 -1.89 -5.97
C PHE A 37 -14.65 -0.52 -5.39
N GLU A 38 -14.14 -0.50 -4.15
CA GLU A 38 -13.81 0.71 -3.40
C GLU A 38 -12.43 0.56 -2.78
N THR A 39 -11.61 1.60 -2.81
CA THR A 39 -10.21 1.55 -2.36
C THR A 39 -9.75 2.85 -1.71
N HIS A 40 -8.71 2.77 -0.88
CA HIS A 40 -7.91 3.96 -0.59
C HIS A 40 -7.18 4.44 -1.85
N GLN A 41 -6.91 5.74 -1.95
CA GLN A 41 -6.03 6.28 -3.00
C GLN A 41 -4.65 5.61 -2.99
N TYR A 42 -4.02 5.53 -1.81
CA TYR A 42 -2.68 4.96 -1.67
C TYR A 42 -2.62 3.46 -1.99
N CYS A 43 -3.74 2.72 -1.86
CA CYS A 43 -3.79 1.30 -2.24
C CYS A 43 -3.75 1.14 -3.76
N VAL A 44 -4.37 2.05 -4.51
CA VAL A 44 -4.31 2.08 -5.99
C VAL A 44 -2.90 2.48 -6.44
N GLU A 45 -2.32 3.51 -5.81
CA GLU A 45 -0.97 3.97 -6.12
C GLU A 45 0.09 2.90 -5.83
N LEU A 46 -0.03 2.20 -4.69
CA LEU A 46 0.86 1.10 -4.35
C LEU A 46 0.77 -0.06 -5.34
N GLY A 47 -0.38 -0.24 -5.99
CA GLY A 47 -0.57 -1.26 -7.00
C GLY A 47 -0.01 -0.94 -8.38
N ARG A 48 0.38 0.32 -8.63
CA ARG A 48 1.07 0.70 -9.86
C ARG A 48 2.47 0.09 -9.85
N PRO A 49 2.91 -0.52 -10.97
CA PRO A 49 4.25 -1.07 -11.09
C PRO A 49 5.32 -0.08 -10.63
N SER A 50 5.98 -0.39 -9.51
CA SER A 50 7.01 0.45 -8.92
C SER A 50 8.07 -0.39 -8.22
N ARG A 51 9.30 0.13 -8.16
CA ARG A 51 10.39 -0.49 -7.40
C ARG A 51 10.07 -0.35 -5.92
N HIS A 52 9.91 -1.47 -5.24
CA HIS A 52 9.60 -1.48 -3.82
C HIS A 52 10.89 -1.51 -3.01
N ARG A 53 10.91 -0.94 -1.80
CA ARG A 53 12.11 -0.99 -0.94
C ARG A 53 12.59 -2.43 -0.64
N PHE A 54 11.66 -3.38 -0.64
CA PHE A 54 11.91 -4.81 -0.42
C PHE A 54 12.36 -5.52 -1.70
N HIS A 55 12.19 -4.88 -2.86
CA HIS A 55 12.53 -5.44 -4.16
C HIS A 55 12.86 -4.31 -5.13
N GLN A 56 14.11 -3.86 -5.09
CA GLN A 56 14.57 -2.67 -5.82
C GLN A 56 14.88 -2.97 -7.29
N ASN A 57 15.20 -4.22 -7.61
CA ASN A 57 15.69 -4.60 -8.95
C ASN A 57 14.56 -4.62 -9.99
N HIS A 58 13.34 -5.00 -9.59
CA HIS A 58 12.21 -5.16 -10.50
C HIS A 58 10.93 -4.50 -9.95
N PRO A 59 10.04 -4.03 -10.82
CA PRO A 59 8.76 -3.49 -10.40
C PRO A 59 7.84 -4.61 -9.87
N LEU A 60 7.10 -4.31 -8.80
CA LEU A 60 6.03 -5.19 -8.32
C LEU A 60 4.69 -4.75 -8.90
N THR A 61 3.88 -5.71 -9.35
CA THR A 61 2.54 -5.49 -9.90
C THR A 61 1.49 -5.98 -8.91
N LEU A 62 0.38 -5.23 -8.76
CA LEU A 62 -0.76 -5.70 -7.99
C LEU A 62 -1.47 -6.85 -8.73
N LEU A 63 -1.69 -7.97 -8.03
CA LEU A 63 -2.53 -9.08 -8.48
C LEU A 63 -3.65 -9.33 -7.47
N THR A 64 -4.85 -9.67 -7.95
CA THR A 64 -6.01 -10.03 -7.10
C THR A 64 -5.83 -11.41 -6.46
N LYS A 65 -5.32 -12.36 -7.24
CA LYS A 65 -5.02 -13.74 -6.86
C LYS A 65 -3.89 -14.24 -7.74
N TYR A 66 -3.05 -15.12 -7.19
CA TYR A 66 -2.02 -15.77 -7.99
C TYR A 66 -2.67 -16.71 -9.04
N PRO A 67 -2.15 -16.80 -10.28
CA PRO A 67 -2.75 -17.63 -11.32
C PRO A 67 -2.79 -19.12 -10.99
N SER A 68 -1.86 -19.62 -10.16
CA SER A 68 -1.83 -21.03 -9.76
C SER A 68 -2.59 -21.27 -8.46
N GLN A 69 -3.06 -22.52 -8.29
CA GLN A 69 -3.67 -22.98 -7.04
C GLN A 69 -2.64 -23.21 -5.92
N GLU A 70 -1.35 -23.01 -6.19
CA GLU A 70 -0.32 -23.20 -5.19
C GLU A 70 -0.37 -22.10 -4.13
N LYS A 71 -0.27 -22.52 -2.86
CA LYS A 71 -0.23 -21.62 -1.72
C LYS A 71 1.10 -20.88 -1.72
N MET A 72 1.11 -19.66 -2.24
CA MET A 72 2.28 -18.77 -2.15
C MET A 72 2.43 -18.24 -0.73
N LYS A 73 3.67 -18.17 -0.25
CA LYS A 73 4.03 -17.54 1.02
C LYS A 73 4.60 -16.15 0.77
N CYS A 74 4.22 -15.20 1.61
CA CYS A 74 4.77 -13.85 1.58
C CYS A 74 6.27 -13.85 1.92
N ASP A 75 7.08 -13.18 1.11
CA ASP A 75 8.53 -13.10 1.33
C ASP A 75 8.94 -12.30 2.56
N ILE A 76 7.99 -11.58 3.18
CA ILE A 76 8.21 -10.77 4.39
C ILE A 76 7.76 -11.51 5.65
N CYS A 77 6.47 -11.87 5.76
CA CYS A 77 5.94 -12.49 6.98
C CYS A 77 5.87 -14.02 6.92
N ARG A 78 6.15 -14.64 5.77
CA ARG A 78 6.10 -16.10 5.55
C ARG A 78 4.72 -16.75 5.66
N GLU A 79 3.67 -15.95 5.88
CA GLU A 79 2.28 -16.40 5.86
C GLU A 79 1.74 -16.57 4.44
N ASN A 80 0.71 -17.41 4.29
CA ASN A 80 0.07 -17.68 3.01
C ASN A 80 -0.62 -16.42 2.43
N ILE A 81 -0.58 -16.30 1.10
CA ILE A 81 -1.23 -15.23 0.33
C ILE A 81 -2.51 -15.78 -0.30
N TYR A 82 -3.64 -15.17 0.03
CA TYR A 82 -4.95 -15.53 -0.54
C TYR A 82 -5.59 -14.41 -1.35
N ASP A 83 -5.19 -13.17 -1.09
CA ASP A 83 -5.82 -11.96 -1.61
C ASP A 83 -4.82 -11.11 -2.42
N PHE A 84 -5.16 -9.83 -2.56
CA PHE A 84 -4.34 -8.83 -3.20
C PHE A 84 -2.89 -8.84 -2.72
N ASN A 85 -1.98 -9.00 -3.68
CA ASN A 85 -0.56 -9.12 -3.44
C ASN A 85 0.24 -8.30 -4.45
N LEU A 86 1.48 -7.99 -4.08
CA LEU A 86 2.46 -7.37 -4.95
C LEU A 86 3.42 -8.44 -5.43
N PHE A 87 3.41 -8.70 -6.74
CA PHE A 87 4.17 -9.76 -7.38
C PHE A 87 5.16 -9.19 -8.39
N CYS A 88 6.39 -9.66 -8.35
CA CYS A 88 7.37 -9.40 -9.39
C CYS A 88 7.09 -10.31 -10.58
N ARG A 89 6.95 -9.78 -11.80
CA ARG A 89 6.79 -10.63 -13.00
C ARG A 89 8.09 -11.20 -13.54
N ILE A 90 9.23 -10.75 -13.02
CA ILE A 90 10.58 -11.12 -13.49
C ILE A 90 11.20 -12.21 -12.60
N CYS A 91 10.90 -12.21 -11.31
CA CYS A 91 11.32 -13.26 -10.37
C CYS A 91 10.14 -13.72 -9.51
N THR A 92 10.34 -14.68 -8.61
CA THR A 92 9.27 -15.25 -7.79
C THR A 92 8.89 -14.41 -6.55
N PHE A 93 9.38 -13.17 -6.44
CA PHE A 93 9.14 -12.33 -5.27
C PHE A 93 7.68 -11.93 -5.14
N VAL A 94 7.08 -12.20 -3.98
CA VAL A 94 5.67 -11.91 -3.70
C VAL A 94 5.45 -11.51 -2.23
N ILE A 95 4.68 -10.46 -2.01
CA ILE A 95 4.36 -9.97 -0.67
C ILE A 95 2.88 -9.58 -0.54
N HIS A 96 2.32 -9.69 0.66
CA HIS A 96 1.01 -9.09 0.94
C HIS A 96 1.07 -7.58 0.74
N ILE A 97 -0.04 -6.99 0.28
CA ILE A 97 -0.14 -5.53 0.27
C ILE A 97 0.01 -4.94 1.68
N ASN A 98 -0.53 -5.62 2.70
CA ASN A 98 -0.44 -5.19 4.09
C ASN A 98 1.00 -5.22 4.63
N CYS A 99 1.85 -6.13 4.14
CA CYS A 99 3.28 -6.11 4.46
C CYS A 99 3.97 -4.89 3.85
N ALA A 100 3.61 -4.51 2.62
CA ALA A 100 4.11 -3.29 1.97
C ALA A 100 3.63 -1.99 2.66
N LEU A 101 2.39 -1.97 3.16
CA LEU A 101 1.80 -0.81 3.84
C LEU A 101 2.36 -0.59 5.25
N LYS A 102 2.46 -1.64 6.08
CA LYS A 102 3.12 -1.56 7.40
C LYS A 102 4.52 -0.95 7.28
N SER A 103 5.19 -1.31 6.20
CA SER A 103 6.46 -0.77 5.77
C SER A 103 6.45 0.75 5.57
N LYS A 104 5.50 1.27 4.79
CA LYS A 104 5.38 2.70 4.49
C LYS A 104 5.04 3.50 5.74
N HIS A 105 4.10 3.03 6.55
CA HIS A 105 3.75 3.70 7.80
C HIS A 105 4.93 3.76 8.78
N VAL A 106 5.77 2.71 8.86
CA VAL A 106 7.01 2.78 9.63
C VAL A 106 7.95 3.84 9.07
N LEU A 107 8.08 3.99 7.76
CA LEU A 107 8.91 5.05 7.17
C LEU A 107 8.33 6.45 7.34
N GLU A 108 7.02 6.61 7.22
CA GLU A 108 6.35 7.89 7.44
C GLU A 108 6.46 8.31 8.91
N ALA A 109 6.24 7.38 9.85
CA ALA A 109 6.43 7.62 11.27
C ALA A 109 7.90 7.93 11.62
N LEU A 110 8.87 7.25 10.97
CA LEU A 110 10.29 7.57 11.13
C LEU A 110 10.63 8.94 10.52
N ARG A 111 10.10 9.28 9.33
CA ARG A 111 10.28 10.60 8.71
C ARG A 111 9.71 11.71 9.58
N GLN A 112 8.52 11.53 10.15
CA GLN A 112 7.92 12.49 11.08
C GLN A 112 8.74 12.65 12.37
N LYS A 113 9.44 11.60 12.82
CA LYS A 113 10.41 11.70 13.93
C LYS A 113 11.71 12.41 13.54
N PHE A 114 12.03 12.53 12.26
CA PHE A 114 13.21 13.23 11.74
C PHE A 114 12.90 14.60 11.10
N THR A 115 11.63 14.98 10.95
CA THR A 115 11.21 16.36 10.67
C THR A 115 11.07 17.17 11.95
N GLY A 116 12.08 17.11 12.82
CA GLY A 116 12.43 18.27 13.64
C GLY A 116 13.19 19.22 12.73
N THR A 117 12.96 20.52 12.80
CA THR A 117 13.83 21.51 12.15
C THR A 117 15.18 21.48 12.86
N TRP A 118 16.22 20.94 12.22
CA TRP A 118 17.58 20.98 12.76
C TRP A 118 18.10 22.40 12.60
N SER A 119 18.02 23.22 13.64
CA SER A 119 18.77 24.48 13.72
C SER A 119 20.21 24.15 14.08
N PHE A 120 21.17 24.52 13.20
CA PHE A 120 22.59 24.48 13.54
C PHE A 120 22.88 25.55 14.61
N CYS A 121 22.97 25.14 15.87
CA CYS A 121 23.60 25.94 16.89
C CYS A 121 25.07 25.52 16.99
N LEU A 122 25.97 26.41 16.55
CA LEU A 122 27.40 26.47 16.89
C LEU A 122 28.02 25.14 17.38
N GLY A 123 28.22 24.22 16.43
CA GLY A 123 29.09 23.05 16.63
C GLY A 123 28.54 21.88 17.44
N LYS A 124 27.25 21.84 17.86
CA LYS A 124 26.63 20.64 18.45
C LYS A 124 25.20 20.43 17.97
N LEU A 125 24.83 19.16 17.75
CA LEU A 125 23.46 18.74 17.48
C LEU A 125 22.65 18.76 18.79
N CYS A 126 21.65 19.63 18.89
CA CYS A 126 20.65 19.59 19.95
C CYS A 126 19.28 19.23 19.35
N HIS A 127 18.53 18.35 20.03
CA HIS A 127 17.10 18.20 19.81
C HIS A 127 16.37 19.43 20.38
N VAL A 128 15.37 19.93 19.65
CA VAL A 128 14.29 20.76 20.22
C VAL A 128 13.13 19.83 20.55
#